data_AF-A0A1Y2K595-F1
#
_entry.id   AF-A0A1Y2K595-F1
#
_cell.length_a   1.000
_cell.length_b   1.000
_cell.length_c   1.000
_cell.angle_alpha   90.00
_cell.angle_beta   90.00
_cell.angle_gamma   90.00
#
_symmetry.space_group_name_H-M   'P 1'
#
loop_
_entity.id
_entity.type
_entity.pdbx_description
1 polymer ?
#
loop_
_entity_poly.entity_id
_entity_poly.type
_entity_poly.pdbx_seq_one_letter_code
_entity_poly.pdbx_strand_id
1 'polypeptide(L)'
;MRQLLSPYRDYLDGLGAGILRREDDGLDYGELSRAIMNLDEKAPMELLEALYLIHEMSTESGMDRLLAAIRDQQLAIDVPVTATPMDVAVLVYLENRELLERQHAMVFIQRARSYYCFDGSESWRGEFTLPDEEKLRALEQQMDDWFDAHHRGRGCRVMLFDHGPRMILVVRHGKSYRRDSAVKKDGESASVFYRPECFDLVVYDREFNELSIRTDNVRERAMYATTVGLHLFGDAQFFRLREKYTLKPLLDRNQASLSCGDLDELDWVRLTAVAFQSPDEGEDVEIQKGKDLIESFARKGFSFPHDANLVNASFNAKFRGAPRPRSFTISNANKACFTRDGDSVVIEKWMRRRGFMNGPIRNRNHARPEPPLASH
;
A
#
# COMPACT_ATOMS: atom_id res chain seq x y z
N MET A 1 -4.55 21.52 22.07
CA MET A 1 -4.35 22.65 21.12
C MET A 1 -3.28 23.66 21.57
N ARG A 2 -3.37 24.30 22.76
CA ARG A 2 -2.31 25.27 23.21
C ARG A 2 -0.91 24.65 23.22
N GLN A 3 -0.76 23.46 23.78
CA GLN A 3 0.51 22.73 23.83
C GLN A 3 1.09 22.44 22.44
N LEU A 4 0.24 22.04 21.49
CA LEU A 4 0.62 21.80 20.08
C LEU A 4 1.14 23.07 19.39
N LEU A 5 0.52 24.21 19.66
CA LEU A 5 0.85 25.47 18.99
C LEU A 5 1.94 26.29 19.71
N SER A 6 2.22 25.99 20.98
CA SER A 6 3.18 26.73 21.79
C SER A 6 4.57 26.88 21.17
N PRO A 7 5.14 25.86 20.50
CA PRO A 7 6.44 26.00 19.82
C PRO A 7 6.45 27.07 18.72
N TYR A 8 5.29 27.40 18.16
CA TYR A 8 5.14 28.31 17.01
C TYR A 8 4.53 29.65 17.40
N ARG A 9 4.56 29.99 18.69
CA ARG A 9 3.93 31.17 19.27
C ARG A 9 4.31 32.46 18.55
N ASP A 10 5.60 32.72 18.37
CA ASP A 10 6.06 33.98 17.80
C ASP A 10 5.61 34.17 16.35
N TYR A 11 5.56 33.08 15.59
CA TYR A 11 5.06 33.11 14.21
C TYR A 11 3.56 33.38 14.17
N LEU A 12 2.78 32.67 14.99
CA LEU A 12 1.32 32.85 15.06
C LEU A 12 0.93 34.24 15.60
N ASP A 13 1.66 34.76 16.58
CA ASP A 13 1.51 36.13 17.08
C ASP A 13 1.73 37.14 15.95
N GLY A 14 2.73 36.92 15.09
CA GLY A 14 3.00 37.73 13.91
C GLY A 14 1.85 37.74 12.88
N LEU A 15 1.00 36.70 12.87
CA LEU A 15 -0.23 36.62 12.07
C LEU A 15 -1.45 37.23 12.79
N GLY A 16 -1.24 37.88 13.93
CA GLY A 16 -2.31 38.48 14.73
C GLY A 16 -3.01 37.49 15.67
N ALA A 17 -2.52 36.26 15.80
CA ALA A 17 -3.00 35.31 16.81
C ALA A 17 -2.16 35.44 18.09
N GLY A 18 -2.37 36.52 18.86
CA GLY A 18 -1.80 36.75 20.20
C GLY A 18 -2.25 35.75 21.30
N ILE A 19 -2.75 34.60 20.85
CA ILE A 19 -3.61 33.64 21.53
C ILE A 19 -2.88 32.86 22.60
N LEU A 20 -1.56 32.70 22.47
CA LEU A 20 -0.78 31.89 23.40
C LEU A 20 -0.23 32.71 24.57
N ARG A 21 -0.34 34.05 24.54
CA ARG A 21 0.11 34.95 25.64
C ARG A 21 -0.97 35.23 26.68
N ARG A 22 -2.25 34.99 26.36
CA ARG A 22 -3.36 35.15 27.29
C ARG A 22 -3.53 33.85 28.08
N GLU A 23 -2.98 33.80 29.29
CA GLU A 23 -3.07 32.61 30.15
C GLU A 23 -4.47 32.44 30.78
N ASP A 24 -5.20 33.53 31.02
CA ASP A 24 -6.46 33.52 31.78
C ASP A 24 -7.75 33.50 30.94
N ASP A 25 -7.70 33.91 29.66
CA ASP A 25 -8.87 33.85 28.77
C ASP A 25 -8.71 32.67 27.80
N GLY A 26 -9.77 31.88 27.62
CA GLY A 26 -9.80 30.74 26.70
C GLY A 26 -9.26 31.07 25.29
N LEU A 27 -8.87 30.05 24.53
CA LEU A 27 -8.40 30.22 23.15
C LEU A 27 -9.46 30.96 22.32
N ASP A 28 -9.13 32.11 21.71
CA ASP A 28 -9.98 32.73 20.71
C ASP A 28 -9.89 31.93 19.39
N TYR A 29 -10.83 31.01 19.21
CA TYR A 29 -10.89 30.17 18.01
C TYR A 29 -11.10 30.97 16.71
N GLY A 30 -11.70 32.16 16.78
CA GLY A 30 -11.92 33.02 15.63
C GLY A 30 -10.62 33.67 15.15
N GLU A 31 -9.81 34.18 16.07
CA GLU A 31 -8.45 34.66 15.77
C GLU A 31 -7.55 33.52 15.29
N LEU A 32 -7.63 32.33 15.91
CA LEU A 32 -6.81 31.18 15.54
C LEU A 32 -7.15 30.69 14.13
N SER A 33 -8.44 30.56 13.82
CA SER A 33 -8.89 30.17 12.49
C SER A 33 -8.42 31.16 11.43
N ARG A 34 -8.47 32.47 11.73
CA ARG A 34 -7.96 33.50 10.81
C ARG A 34 -6.45 33.40 10.61
N ALA A 35 -5.67 33.14 11.66
CA ALA A 35 -4.23 32.95 11.51
C ALA A 35 -3.89 31.68 10.71
N ILE A 36 -4.54 30.55 10.99
CA ILE A 36 -4.33 29.28 10.26
C ILE A 36 -4.73 29.41 8.78
N MET A 37 -5.82 30.12 8.46
CA MET A 37 -6.22 30.38 7.08
C MET A 37 -5.26 31.32 6.33
N ASN A 38 -4.45 32.09 7.05
CA ASN A 38 -3.49 33.05 6.50
C ASN A 38 -2.03 32.59 6.60
N LEU A 39 -1.77 31.31 6.90
CA LEU A 39 -0.43 30.73 6.84
C LEU A 39 0.19 31.03 5.47
N ASP A 40 1.42 31.52 5.48
CA ASP A 40 2.17 31.88 4.29
C ASP A 40 3.37 30.95 4.07
N GLU A 41 4.17 31.22 3.05
CA GLU A 41 5.37 30.43 2.72
C GLU A 41 6.44 30.45 3.82
N LYS A 42 6.30 31.33 4.83
CA LYS A 42 7.21 31.41 5.98
C LYS A 42 6.73 30.56 7.17
N ALA A 43 5.59 29.89 7.06
CA ALA A 43 5.09 29.00 8.10
C ALA A 43 6.15 27.93 8.44
N PRO A 44 6.41 27.68 9.74
CA PRO A 44 7.30 26.60 10.14
C PRO A 44 6.84 25.27 9.55
N MET A 45 7.75 24.57 8.86
CA MET A 45 7.40 23.31 8.17
C MET A 45 6.85 22.27 9.15
N GLU A 46 7.42 22.18 10.35
CA GLU A 46 6.99 21.28 11.41
C GLU A 46 5.54 21.54 11.86
N LEU A 47 5.07 22.79 11.82
CA LEU A 47 3.67 23.13 12.09
C LEU A 47 2.77 22.60 10.97
N LEU A 48 3.15 22.81 9.72
CA LEU A 48 2.38 22.33 8.56
C LEU A 48 2.30 20.80 8.56
N GLU A 49 3.40 20.11 8.83
CA GLU A 49 3.47 18.66 8.94
C GLU A 49 2.59 18.14 10.08
N ALA A 50 2.66 18.75 11.27
CA ALA A 50 1.82 18.38 12.41
C ALA A 50 0.33 18.51 12.07
N LEU A 51 -0.07 19.65 11.49
CA LEU A 51 -1.46 19.90 11.10
C LEU A 51 -1.93 18.91 10.03
N TYR A 52 -1.10 18.62 9.03
CA TYR A 52 -1.39 17.64 7.99
C TYR A 52 -1.60 16.24 8.56
N LEU A 53 -0.65 15.76 9.35
CA LEU A 53 -0.66 14.40 9.90
C LEU A 53 -1.84 14.20 10.87
N ILE A 54 -2.11 15.19 11.73
CA ILE A 54 -3.28 15.20 12.62
C ILE A 54 -4.56 15.17 11.79
N HIS A 55 -4.66 15.99 10.74
CA HIS A 55 -5.85 16.02 9.88
C HIS A 55 -6.12 14.67 9.20
N GLU A 56 -5.11 14.05 8.59
CA GLU A 56 -5.25 12.74 7.93
C GLU A 56 -5.69 11.64 8.91
N MET A 57 -5.31 11.74 10.19
CA MET A 57 -5.70 10.80 11.24
C MET A 57 -7.00 11.16 11.98
N SER A 58 -7.56 12.35 11.75
CA SER A 58 -8.79 12.86 12.40
C SER A 58 -10.07 12.30 11.76
N THR A 59 -10.13 11.00 11.54
CA THR A 59 -11.30 10.28 11.00
C THR A 59 -11.79 9.24 12.02
N GLU A 60 -13.04 8.77 11.92
CA GLU A 60 -13.56 7.71 12.79
C GLU A 60 -12.66 6.46 12.76
N SER A 61 -12.29 6.00 11.56
CA SER A 61 -11.36 4.89 11.39
C SER A 61 -9.93 5.20 11.87
N GLY A 62 -9.50 6.46 11.84
CA GLY A 62 -8.25 6.90 12.43
C GLY A 62 -8.27 6.80 13.96
N MET A 63 -9.34 7.30 14.59
CA MET A 63 -9.56 7.23 16.02
C MET A 63 -9.59 5.78 16.53
N ASP A 64 -10.36 4.90 15.89
CA ASP A 64 -10.44 3.49 16.26
C ASP A 64 -9.06 2.82 16.27
N ARG A 65 -8.24 3.13 15.25
CA ARG A 65 -6.86 2.60 15.13
C ARG A 65 -5.94 3.13 16.22
N LEU A 66 -5.99 4.45 16.48
CA LEU A 66 -5.19 5.07 17.53
C LEU A 66 -5.56 4.50 18.91
N LEU A 67 -6.85 4.39 19.22
CA LEU A 67 -7.34 3.81 20.47
C LEU A 67 -6.97 2.34 20.63
N ALA A 68 -7.08 1.54 19.56
CA ALA A 68 -6.62 0.15 19.56
C ALA A 68 -5.12 0.08 19.86
N ALA A 69 -4.31 0.89 19.17
CA ALA A 69 -2.86 0.87 19.35
C ALA A 69 -2.41 1.34 20.75
N ILE A 70 -3.10 2.33 21.35
CA ILE A 70 -2.87 2.75 22.74
C ILE A 70 -3.10 1.58 23.69
N ARG A 71 -4.20 0.84 23.53
CA ARG A 71 -4.52 -0.33 24.37
C ARG A 71 -3.52 -1.47 24.16
N ASP A 72 -3.24 -1.81 22.90
CA ASP A 72 -2.35 -2.92 22.55
C ASP A 72 -0.93 -2.71 23.05
N GLN A 73 -0.44 -1.47 23.03
CA GLN A 73 0.89 -1.10 23.53
C GLN A 73 0.90 -0.66 25.00
N GLN A 74 -0.27 -0.69 25.67
CA GLN A 74 -0.43 -0.28 27.06
C GLN A 74 0.12 1.13 27.35
N LEU A 75 -0.07 2.06 26.42
CA LEU A 75 0.42 3.43 26.56
C LEU A 75 -0.43 4.20 27.58
N ALA A 76 0.24 4.96 28.45
CA ALA A 76 -0.39 5.80 29.45
C ALA A 76 -0.90 7.13 28.84
N ILE A 77 -1.76 7.04 27.82
CA ILE A 77 -2.41 8.20 27.19
C ILE A 77 -3.86 8.25 27.69
N ASP A 78 -4.19 9.25 28.50
CA ASP A 78 -5.55 9.46 29.00
C ASP A 78 -6.42 10.09 27.91
N VAL A 79 -7.39 9.33 27.42
CA VAL A 79 -8.31 9.78 26.37
C VAL A 79 -9.71 9.96 26.96
N PRO A 80 -10.22 11.20 27.04
CA PRO A 80 -11.57 11.47 27.54
C PRO A 80 -12.64 10.74 26.72
N VAL A 81 -13.71 10.27 27.37
CA VAL A 81 -14.85 9.61 26.69
C VAL A 81 -15.53 10.53 25.67
N THR A 82 -15.45 11.84 25.87
CA THR A 82 -16.01 12.86 24.96
C THR A 82 -15.04 13.30 23.87
N ALA A 83 -13.85 12.71 23.78
CA ALA A 83 -12.84 13.09 22.80
C ALA A 83 -13.33 12.82 21.36
N THR A 84 -13.21 13.82 20.50
CA THR A 84 -13.45 13.67 19.06
C THR A 84 -12.24 13.00 18.38
N PRO A 85 -12.37 12.52 17.12
CA PRO A 85 -11.22 11.98 16.38
C PRO A 85 -10.03 12.94 16.31
N MET A 86 -10.28 14.24 16.21
CA MET A 86 -9.24 15.26 16.20
C MET A 86 -8.57 15.40 17.56
N ASP A 87 -9.33 15.34 18.66
CA ASP A 87 -8.76 15.38 20.01
C ASP A 87 -7.82 14.19 20.24
N VAL A 88 -8.24 12.98 19.83
CA VAL A 88 -7.40 11.78 19.94
C VAL A 88 -6.13 11.91 19.10
N ALA A 89 -6.24 12.38 17.85
CA ALA A 89 -5.07 12.58 16.99
C ALA A 89 -4.10 13.62 17.59
N VAL A 90 -4.60 14.74 18.12
CA VAL A 90 -3.75 15.74 18.80
C VAL A 90 -3.09 15.17 20.06
N LEU A 91 -3.83 14.45 20.89
CA LEU A 91 -3.29 13.83 22.11
C LEU A 91 -2.18 12.84 21.77
N VAL A 92 -2.42 11.93 20.82
CA VAL A 92 -1.39 10.96 20.42
C VAL A 92 -0.20 11.66 19.76
N TYR A 93 -0.40 12.71 18.97
CA TYR A 93 0.73 13.47 18.40
C TYR A 93 1.64 14.04 19.50
N LEU A 94 1.04 14.62 20.55
CA LEU A 94 1.75 15.27 21.64
C LEU A 94 2.48 14.27 22.55
N GLU A 95 1.85 13.13 22.85
CA GLU A 95 2.40 12.12 23.75
C GLU A 95 3.32 11.12 23.04
N ASN A 96 3.01 10.77 21.79
CA ASN A 96 3.74 9.77 21.01
C ASN A 96 3.58 10.00 19.49
N ARG A 97 4.32 10.99 18.97
CA ARG A 97 4.37 11.31 17.53
C ARG A 97 4.65 10.09 16.65
N GLU A 98 5.59 9.23 17.06
CA GLU A 98 5.97 8.04 16.29
C GLU A 98 4.81 7.06 16.12
N LEU A 99 3.97 6.88 17.16
CA LEU A 99 2.77 6.07 17.05
C LEU A 99 1.81 6.62 15.99
N LEU A 100 1.59 7.94 15.97
CA LEU A 100 0.67 8.55 15.02
C LEU A 100 1.19 8.39 13.58
N GLU A 101 2.48 8.65 13.36
CA GLU A 101 3.14 8.45 12.05
C GLU A 101 3.03 6.99 11.59
N ARG A 102 3.24 6.03 12.51
CA ARG A 102 3.12 4.61 12.23
C ARG A 102 1.69 4.21 11.86
N GLN A 103 0.67 4.75 12.55
CA GLN A 103 -0.74 4.48 12.22
C GLN A 103 -1.17 5.16 10.90
N HIS A 104 -0.62 6.33 10.60
CA HIS A 104 -0.77 6.97 9.30
C HIS A 104 -0.16 6.11 8.19
N ALA A 105 1.04 5.54 8.40
CA ALA A 105 1.69 4.64 7.46
C ALA A 105 0.84 3.39 7.11
N MET A 106 0.05 2.87 8.06
CA MET A 106 -0.85 1.73 7.83
C MET A 106 -1.96 2.04 6.80
N VAL A 107 -2.30 3.32 6.57
CA VAL A 107 -3.28 3.70 5.52
C VAL A 107 -2.79 3.25 4.14
N PHE A 108 -1.47 3.31 3.89
CA PHE A 108 -0.89 2.90 2.62
C PHE A 108 -1.00 1.39 2.38
N ILE A 109 -0.90 0.59 3.45
CA ILE A 109 -1.12 -0.87 3.39
C ILE A 109 -2.53 -1.15 2.84
N GLN A 110 -3.56 -0.51 3.41
CA GLN A 110 -4.96 -0.74 3.03
C GLN A 110 -5.31 -0.24 1.62
N ARG A 111 -4.61 0.79 1.14
CA ARG A 111 -4.81 1.38 -0.18
C ARG A 111 -4.10 0.62 -1.29
N ALA A 112 -3.07 -0.18 -0.98
CA ALA A 112 -2.33 -0.90 -1.99
C ALA A 112 -3.18 -2.00 -2.64
N ARG A 113 -3.31 -1.92 -3.97
CA ARG A 113 -4.13 -2.84 -4.76
C ARG A 113 -3.32 -3.81 -5.62
N SER A 114 -2.05 -3.51 -5.91
CA SER A 114 -1.25 -4.28 -6.86
C SER A 114 0.16 -4.60 -6.37
N TYR A 115 0.59 -5.85 -6.48
CA TYR A 115 1.91 -6.29 -6.02
C TYR A 115 2.64 -7.02 -7.12
N TYR A 116 3.98 -6.93 -7.10
CA TYR A 116 4.86 -7.79 -7.87
C TYR A 116 5.40 -8.89 -6.97
N CYS A 117 5.20 -10.14 -7.38
CA CYS A 117 5.53 -11.30 -6.55
C CYS A 117 6.89 -11.90 -6.96
N PHE A 118 7.65 -12.33 -5.96
CA PHE A 118 8.93 -13.02 -6.09
C PHE A 118 8.88 -14.27 -5.22
N ASP A 119 9.30 -15.40 -5.79
CA ASP A 119 9.37 -16.65 -5.05
C ASP A 119 10.67 -16.69 -4.26
N GLY A 120 10.58 -17.03 -2.98
CA GLY A 120 11.73 -17.37 -2.16
C GLY A 120 12.36 -18.68 -2.60
N SER A 121 13.61 -18.91 -2.19
CA SER A 121 14.37 -20.08 -2.62
C SER A 121 13.68 -21.40 -2.25
N GLU A 122 13.51 -22.29 -3.24
CA GLU A 122 12.94 -23.64 -3.04
C GLU A 122 13.84 -24.56 -2.21
N SER A 123 15.13 -24.24 -2.07
CA SER A 123 16.07 -24.99 -1.22
C SER A 123 16.01 -24.56 0.24
N TRP A 124 15.35 -23.46 0.57
CA TRP A 124 15.26 -22.96 1.93
C TRP A 124 14.38 -23.87 2.79
N ARG A 125 14.88 -24.22 3.97
CA ARG A 125 14.22 -25.10 4.95
C ARG A 125 14.22 -24.49 6.36
N GLY A 126 14.68 -23.25 6.50
CA GLY A 126 14.74 -22.57 7.79
C GLY A 126 13.37 -22.11 8.28
N GLU A 127 13.32 -21.71 9.53
CA GLU A 127 12.18 -20.96 10.08
C GLU A 127 12.44 -19.46 9.92
N PHE A 128 11.41 -18.71 9.55
CA PHE A 128 11.53 -17.27 9.43
C PHE A 128 11.40 -16.61 10.80
N THR A 129 12.41 -15.81 11.16
CA THR A 129 12.39 -14.93 12.33
C THR A 129 12.15 -13.49 11.89
N LEU A 130 11.32 -12.75 12.63
CA LEU A 130 11.18 -11.32 12.44
C LEU A 130 12.55 -10.61 12.57
N PRO A 131 12.82 -9.56 11.77
CA PRO A 131 14.01 -8.76 11.96
C PRO A 131 13.95 -8.01 13.28
N ASP A 132 15.06 -8.02 14.01
CA ASP A 132 15.29 -7.14 15.15
C ASP A 132 15.67 -5.72 14.66
N GLU A 133 15.87 -4.80 15.61
CA GLU A 133 16.24 -3.42 15.29
C GLU A 133 17.56 -3.30 14.54
N GLU A 134 18.52 -4.19 14.78
CA GLU A 134 19.82 -4.17 14.11
C GLU A 134 19.64 -4.48 12.61
N LYS A 135 18.88 -5.53 12.30
CA LYS A 135 18.51 -5.88 10.91
C LYS A 135 17.68 -4.78 10.25
N LEU A 136 16.74 -4.17 10.96
CA LEU A 136 15.96 -3.05 10.42
C LEU A 136 16.83 -1.85 10.09
N ARG A 137 17.79 -1.49 10.95
CA ARG A 137 18.76 -0.42 10.66
C ARG A 137 19.68 -0.76 9.50
N ALA A 138 20.10 -2.02 9.38
CA ALA A 138 20.92 -2.48 8.26
C ALA A 138 20.15 -2.44 6.92
N LEU A 139 18.86 -2.81 6.94
CA LEU A 139 17.95 -2.63 5.81
C LEU A 139 17.83 -1.15 5.43
N GLU A 140 17.55 -0.28 6.40
CA GLU A 140 17.43 1.17 6.21
C GLU A 140 18.71 1.74 5.58
N GLN A 141 19.88 1.44 6.13
CA GLN A 141 21.16 1.94 5.64
C GLN A 141 21.45 1.53 4.20
N GLN A 142 21.25 0.25 3.86
CA GLN A 142 21.49 -0.23 2.50
C GLN A 142 20.49 0.35 1.49
N MET A 143 19.22 0.49 1.88
CA MET A 143 18.21 1.15 1.05
C MET A 143 18.56 2.63 0.86
N ASP A 144 19.02 3.31 1.91
CA ASP A 144 19.43 4.72 1.87
C ASP A 144 20.58 4.96 0.91
N ASP A 145 21.64 4.15 0.97
CA ASP A 145 22.78 4.26 0.07
C ASP A 145 22.35 4.06 -1.40
N TRP A 146 21.40 3.14 -1.63
CA TRP A 146 20.83 2.95 -2.96
C TRP A 146 19.99 4.17 -3.40
N PHE A 147 19.14 4.70 -2.53
CA PHE A 147 18.31 5.86 -2.85
C PHE A 147 19.16 7.09 -3.15
N ASP A 148 20.20 7.35 -2.35
CA ASP A 148 21.11 8.47 -2.55
C ASP A 148 21.84 8.36 -3.91
N ALA A 149 22.39 7.18 -4.20
CA ALA A 149 23.05 6.89 -5.48
C ALA A 149 22.12 7.04 -6.70
N HIS A 150 20.80 6.92 -6.50
CA HIS A 150 19.81 7.12 -7.56
C HIS A 150 19.07 8.46 -7.43
N HIS A 151 19.67 9.45 -6.77
CA HIS A 151 19.15 10.81 -6.61
C HIS A 151 17.75 10.87 -6.00
N ARG A 152 17.48 9.99 -5.03
CA ARG A 152 16.25 9.94 -4.20
C ARG A 152 16.46 10.46 -2.78
N GLY A 153 17.69 10.85 -2.44
CA GLY A 153 18.05 11.37 -1.13
C GLY A 153 18.19 10.26 -0.08
N ARG A 154 18.55 10.68 1.14
CA ARG A 154 18.69 9.83 2.33
C ARG A 154 17.52 10.02 3.29
N GLY A 155 17.48 9.25 4.37
CA GLY A 155 16.45 9.33 5.41
C GLY A 155 15.32 8.33 5.23
N CYS A 156 15.57 7.22 4.54
CA CYS A 156 14.69 6.07 4.44
C CYS A 156 14.37 5.54 5.84
N ARG A 157 13.08 5.27 6.08
CA ARG A 157 12.60 4.63 7.31
C ARG A 157 11.85 3.35 6.96
N VAL A 158 12.16 2.26 7.65
CA VAL A 158 11.52 0.95 7.49
C VAL A 158 10.66 0.66 8.72
N MET A 159 9.35 0.66 8.55
CA MET A 159 8.40 0.30 9.60
C MET A 159 7.93 -1.14 9.42
N LEU A 160 8.26 -2.01 10.38
CA LEU A 160 7.85 -3.41 10.41
C LEU A 160 6.45 -3.57 11.03
N PHE A 161 5.54 -4.26 10.36
CA PHE A 161 4.23 -4.68 10.89
C PHE A 161 4.10 -6.20 10.76
N ASP A 162 3.89 -6.88 11.89
CA ASP A 162 3.66 -8.32 11.91
C ASP A 162 2.16 -8.65 11.94
N HIS A 163 1.71 -9.41 10.95
CA HIS A 163 0.33 -9.84 10.78
C HIS A 163 0.22 -11.37 10.73
N GLY A 164 1.00 -12.10 11.55
CA GLY A 164 0.89 -13.55 11.72
C GLY A 164 1.41 -14.36 10.52
N PRO A 165 0.62 -14.74 9.51
CA PRO A 165 1.14 -15.33 8.27
C PRO A 165 2.01 -14.38 7.44
N ARG A 166 1.84 -13.06 7.60
CA ARG A 166 2.52 -12.05 6.79
C ARG A 166 3.31 -11.07 7.64
N MET A 167 4.48 -10.71 7.14
CA MET A 167 5.28 -9.59 7.62
C MET A 167 5.23 -8.48 6.56
N ILE A 168 4.98 -7.25 6.98
CA ILE A 168 4.89 -6.09 6.08
C ILE A 168 5.93 -5.05 6.51
N LEU A 169 6.79 -4.66 5.59
CA LEU A 169 7.64 -3.48 5.71
C LEU A 169 7.00 -2.33 4.94
N VAL A 170 6.74 -1.22 5.62
CA VAL A 170 6.42 0.06 4.97
C VAL A 170 7.69 0.87 4.90
N VAL A 171 8.13 1.19 3.68
CA VAL A 171 9.37 1.91 3.41
C VAL A 171 9.03 3.35 3.03
N ARG A 172 9.33 4.30 3.91
CA ARG A 172 9.18 5.75 3.66
C ARG A 172 10.49 6.27 3.09
N HIS A 173 10.46 6.89 1.92
CA HIS A 173 11.65 7.48 1.30
C HIS A 173 11.29 8.62 0.32
N GLY A 174 12.30 9.33 -0.19
CA GLY A 174 12.11 10.36 -1.20
C GLY A 174 11.95 9.82 -2.62
N LYS A 175 11.16 10.51 -3.45
CA LYS A 175 11.15 10.37 -4.91
C LYS A 175 12.31 11.17 -5.53
N SER A 176 12.44 11.10 -6.85
CA SER A 176 13.34 11.98 -7.60
C SER A 176 13.00 13.46 -7.35
N TYR A 177 14.02 14.31 -7.38
CA TYR A 177 13.85 15.76 -7.22
C TYR A 177 12.98 16.32 -8.35
N ARG A 178 11.97 17.12 -8.00
CA ARG A 178 11.00 17.67 -8.94
C ARG A 178 11.05 19.19 -8.92
N ARG A 179 10.90 19.78 -10.10
CA ARG A 179 10.64 21.21 -10.29
C ARG A 179 9.20 21.37 -10.74
N ASP A 180 8.42 22.15 -10.00
CA ASP A 180 7.10 22.61 -10.43
C ASP A 180 7.12 24.14 -10.59
N SER A 181 6.39 24.63 -11.60
CA SER A 181 6.14 26.07 -11.75
C SER A 181 5.17 26.51 -10.66
N ALA A 182 5.49 27.61 -9.99
CA ALA A 182 4.64 28.23 -8.99
C ALA A 182 4.29 29.66 -9.41
N VAL A 183 3.19 30.18 -8.88
CA VAL A 183 2.83 31.59 -9.00
C VAL A 183 2.86 32.17 -7.60
N LYS A 184 3.68 33.20 -7.38
CA LYS A 184 3.76 33.91 -6.10
C LYS A 184 2.48 34.73 -5.88
N LYS A 185 2.29 35.19 -4.63
CA LYS A 185 1.15 36.07 -4.28
C LYS A 185 1.05 37.36 -5.10
N ASP A 186 2.17 37.87 -5.62
CA ASP A 186 2.23 39.07 -6.48
C ASP A 186 1.94 38.77 -7.97
N GLY A 187 1.68 37.52 -8.33
CA GLY A 187 1.41 37.08 -9.70
C GLY A 187 2.66 36.74 -10.51
N GLU A 188 3.87 36.88 -9.94
CA GLU A 188 5.10 36.49 -10.63
C GLU A 188 5.26 34.98 -10.71
N SER A 189 5.82 34.51 -11.82
CA SER A 189 6.20 33.10 -11.98
C SER A 189 7.46 32.78 -11.16
N ALA A 190 7.41 31.69 -10.42
CA ALA A 190 8.51 31.13 -9.66
C ALA A 190 8.70 29.63 -9.98
N SER A 191 9.75 29.03 -9.45
CA SER A 191 9.97 27.59 -9.49
C SER A 191 10.18 27.08 -8.07
N VAL A 192 9.44 26.04 -7.71
CA VAL A 192 9.65 25.31 -6.45
C VAL A 192 10.37 24.02 -6.79
N PHE A 193 11.48 23.80 -6.09
CA PHE A 193 12.28 22.59 -6.19
C PHE A 193 12.12 21.83 -4.88
N TYR A 194 11.66 20.59 -4.96
CA TYR A 194 11.43 19.78 -3.77
C TYR A 194 11.56 18.30 -4.10
N ARG A 195 11.64 17.51 -3.03
CA ARG A 195 11.68 16.06 -3.09
C ARG A 195 10.40 15.50 -2.48
N PRO A 196 9.46 14.98 -3.29
CA PRO A 196 8.25 14.37 -2.74
C PRO A 196 8.60 13.15 -1.89
N GLU A 197 7.95 12.97 -0.75
CA GLU A 197 7.98 11.72 0.01
C GLU A 197 7.05 10.67 -0.61
N CYS A 198 7.38 9.39 -0.46
CA CYS A 198 6.49 8.28 -0.77
C CYS A 198 6.68 7.07 0.15
N PHE A 199 5.70 6.17 0.06
CA PHE A 199 5.62 4.93 0.82
C PHE A 199 5.51 3.75 -0.13
N ASP A 200 6.49 2.85 -0.04
CA ASP A 200 6.47 1.55 -0.70
C ASP A 200 6.14 0.45 0.30
N LEU A 201 5.62 -0.68 -0.19
CA LEU A 201 5.32 -1.84 0.64
C LEU A 201 6.13 -3.05 0.19
N VAL A 202 6.70 -3.77 1.15
CA VAL A 202 7.34 -5.06 0.95
C VAL A 202 6.68 -6.06 1.91
N VAL A 203 5.96 -7.03 1.36
CA VAL A 203 5.17 -8.02 2.10
C VAL A 203 5.82 -9.38 1.94
N TYR A 204 6.27 -9.99 3.03
CA TYR A 204 6.71 -11.38 3.04
C TYR A 204 5.60 -12.28 3.57
N ASP A 205 5.22 -13.28 2.78
CA ASP A 205 4.27 -14.32 3.16
C ASP A 205 5.05 -15.58 3.59
N ARG A 206 4.95 -15.91 4.89
CA ARG A 206 5.69 -17.00 5.52
C ARG A 206 5.23 -18.38 5.03
N GLU A 207 3.95 -18.52 4.69
CA GLU A 207 3.36 -19.79 4.26
C GLU A 207 3.82 -20.16 2.84
N PHE A 208 3.79 -19.16 1.94
CA PHE A 208 4.17 -19.35 0.55
C PHE A 208 5.66 -19.14 0.29
N ASN A 209 6.41 -18.66 1.28
CA ASN A 209 7.78 -18.19 1.11
C ASN A 209 7.88 -17.22 -0.07
N GLU A 210 7.05 -16.19 -0.05
CA GLU A 210 6.85 -15.27 -1.19
C GLU A 210 7.05 -13.83 -0.74
N LEU A 211 7.72 -13.03 -1.58
CA LEU A 211 7.85 -11.59 -1.39
C LEU A 211 6.99 -10.83 -2.40
N SER A 212 6.07 -10.02 -1.90
CA SER A 212 5.18 -9.17 -2.67
C SER A 212 5.56 -7.71 -2.48
N ILE A 213 5.95 -7.02 -3.57
CA ILE A 213 6.44 -5.64 -3.51
C ILE A 213 5.49 -4.70 -4.26
N ARG A 214 5.07 -3.63 -3.58
CA ARG A 214 4.39 -2.46 -4.15
C ARG A 214 5.34 -1.27 -4.16
N THR A 215 5.77 -0.91 -5.37
CA THR A 215 6.44 0.36 -5.68
C THR A 215 6.08 0.73 -7.12
N ASP A 216 6.28 1.99 -7.49
CA ASP A 216 6.07 2.48 -8.85
C ASP A 216 7.33 2.30 -9.73
N ASN A 217 8.49 1.93 -9.16
CA ASN A 217 9.76 1.82 -9.89
C ASN A 217 10.28 0.38 -10.03
N VAL A 218 10.68 -0.03 -11.25
CA VAL A 218 11.19 -1.39 -11.52
C VAL A 218 12.51 -1.68 -10.81
N ARG A 219 13.43 -0.70 -10.73
CA ARG A 219 14.74 -0.90 -10.12
C ARG A 219 14.64 -0.97 -8.59
N GLU A 220 13.72 -0.22 -7.99
CA GLU A 220 13.42 -0.32 -6.55
C GLU A 220 12.90 -1.72 -6.20
N ARG A 221 12.06 -2.33 -7.05
CA ARG A 221 11.60 -3.72 -6.85
C ARG A 221 12.77 -4.71 -6.74
N ALA A 222 13.70 -4.66 -7.69
CA ALA A 222 14.86 -5.53 -7.67
C ALA A 222 15.74 -5.27 -6.44
N MET A 223 15.93 -4.00 -6.09
CA MET A 223 16.67 -3.61 -4.88
C MET A 223 16.01 -4.17 -3.62
N TYR A 224 14.70 -3.99 -3.42
CA TYR A 224 14.00 -4.52 -2.25
C TYR A 224 14.11 -6.04 -2.14
N ALA A 225 13.88 -6.76 -3.25
CA ALA A 225 14.02 -8.22 -3.25
C ALA A 225 15.43 -8.68 -2.85
N THR A 226 16.45 -7.99 -3.36
CA THR A 226 17.86 -8.28 -3.07
C THR A 226 18.22 -7.98 -1.62
N THR A 227 17.88 -6.78 -1.15
CA THR A 227 18.20 -6.28 0.18
C THR A 227 17.49 -7.10 1.27
N VAL A 228 16.20 -7.41 1.07
CA VAL A 228 15.44 -8.27 1.99
C VAL A 228 15.96 -9.71 1.97
N GLY A 229 16.27 -10.26 0.80
CA GLY A 229 16.89 -11.58 0.69
C GLY A 229 18.20 -11.68 1.48
N LEU A 230 19.07 -10.69 1.31
CA LEU A 230 20.36 -10.65 2.00
C LEU A 230 20.21 -10.54 3.52
N HIS A 231 19.47 -9.54 4.01
CA HIS A 231 19.43 -9.24 5.45
C HIS A 231 18.54 -10.20 6.25
N LEU A 232 17.49 -10.76 5.64
CA LEU A 232 16.57 -11.66 6.34
C LEU A 232 16.88 -13.13 6.12
N PHE A 233 17.48 -13.50 4.99
CA PHE A 233 17.73 -14.89 4.62
C PHE A 233 19.21 -15.21 4.36
N GLY A 234 20.10 -14.21 4.42
CA GLY A 234 21.54 -14.38 4.17
C GLY A 234 21.89 -14.56 2.69
N ASP A 235 20.95 -14.37 1.77
CA ASP A 235 21.15 -14.58 0.34
C ASP A 235 20.48 -13.49 -0.49
N ALA A 236 21.30 -12.66 -1.15
CA ALA A 236 20.84 -11.58 -2.02
C ALA A 236 20.01 -12.08 -3.24
N GLN A 237 20.13 -13.36 -3.60
CA GLN A 237 19.37 -14.00 -4.68
C GLN A 237 18.26 -14.93 -4.17
N PHE A 238 17.91 -14.81 -2.88
CA PHE A 238 16.89 -15.62 -2.24
C PHE A 238 15.53 -15.48 -2.94
N PHE A 239 15.14 -14.24 -3.26
CA PHE A 239 13.90 -13.93 -3.96
C PHE A 239 14.13 -13.76 -5.45
N ARG A 240 13.45 -14.59 -6.25
CA ARG A 240 13.59 -14.57 -7.70
C ARG A 240 12.26 -14.27 -8.36
N LEU A 241 12.32 -13.47 -9.42
CA LEU A 241 11.17 -13.24 -10.28
C LEU A 241 10.93 -14.52 -11.09
N ARG A 242 9.90 -15.29 -10.74
CA ARG A 242 9.37 -16.38 -11.56
C ARG A 242 8.04 -15.97 -12.14
N GLU A 243 7.73 -16.44 -13.35
CA GLU A 243 6.41 -16.32 -13.97
C GLU A 243 5.32 -16.96 -13.08
N LYS A 244 4.86 -16.27 -12.05
CA LYS A 244 3.81 -16.69 -11.11
C LYS A 244 2.45 -16.75 -11.79
N TYR A 245 2.17 -15.85 -12.72
CA TYR A 245 0.89 -15.81 -13.43
C TYR A 245 1.08 -16.13 -14.91
N THR A 246 0.10 -16.83 -15.48
CA THR A 246 0.03 -17.12 -16.91
C THR A 246 -1.39 -16.87 -17.41
N LEU A 247 -1.52 -16.43 -18.65
CA LEU A 247 -2.79 -16.23 -19.32
C LEU A 247 -3.10 -17.34 -20.34
N LYS A 248 -2.20 -18.32 -20.51
CA LYS A 248 -2.38 -19.47 -21.42
C LYS A 248 -3.72 -20.19 -21.30
N PRO A 249 -4.33 -20.38 -20.10
CA PRO A 249 -5.64 -21.01 -20.02
C PRO A 249 -6.74 -20.32 -20.85
N LEU A 250 -6.66 -19.00 -21.09
CA LEU A 250 -7.60 -18.30 -21.97
C LEU A 250 -7.45 -18.70 -23.43
N LEU A 251 -6.22 -18.99 -23.88
CA LEU A 251 -5.94 -19.47 -25.23
C LEU A 251 -6.35 -20.95 -25.36
N ASP A 252 -5.90 -21.79 -24.42
CA ASP A 252 -6.01 -23.25 -24.52
C ASP A 252 -7.44 -23.77 -24.28
N ARG A 253 -8.16 -23.13 -23.35
CA ARG A 253 -9.44 -23.65 -22.81
C ARG A 253 -10.59 -22.66 -22.92
N ASN A 254 -10.32 -21.41 -23.31
CA ASN A 254 -11.32 -20.37 -23.52
C ASN A 254 -12.37 -20.33 -22.37
N GLN A 255 -13.66 -20.50 -22.65
CA GLN A 255 -14.73 -20.49 -21.64
C GLN A 255 -14.52 -21.50 -20.50
N ALA A 256 -13.97 -22.69 -20.80
CA ALA A 256 -13.76 -23.72 -19.79
C ALA A 256 -12.71 -23.31 -18.74
N SER A 257 -11.79 -22.39 -19.08
CA SER A 257 -10.83 -21.82 -18.14
C SER A 257 -11.49 -21.00 -17.02
N LEU A 258 -12.73 -20.52 -17.23
CA LEU A 258 -13.45 -19.67 -16.29
C LEU A 258 -14.45 -20.42 -15.39
N SER A 259 -14.48 -21.75 -15.49
CA SER A 259 -15.40 -22.58 -14.71
C SER A 259 -15.22 -22.38 -13.20
N CYS A 260 -16.30 -22.50 -12.43
CA CYS A 260 -16.31 -22.36 -10.96
C CYS A 260 -16.99 -23.53 -10.23
N GLY A 261 -17.47 -24.56 -10.96
CA GLY A 261 -18.35 -25.59 -10.39
C GLY A 261 -17.74 -26.46 -9.28
N ASP A 262 -16.43 -26.40 -9.07
CA ASP A 262 -15.69 -27.10 -8.01
C ASP A 262 -15.34 -26.19 -6.81
N LEU A 263 -15.86 -24.95 -6.78
CA LEU A 263 -15.63 -23.95 -5.73
C LEU A 263 -16.97 -23.39 -5.24
N ASP A 264 -17.38 -23.81 -4.04
CA ASP A 264 -18.65 -23.40 -3.44
C ASP A 264 -18.75 -21.90 -3.17
N GLU A 265 -17.60 -21.22 -3.04
CA GLU A 265 -17.51 -19.80 -2.70
C GLU A 265 -17.84 -18.87 -3.89
N LEU A 266 -17.80 -19.37 -5.13
CA LEU A 266 -17.94 -18.58 -6.37
C LEU A 266 -19.15 -19.02 -7.19
N ASP A 267 -19.96 -18.06 -7.64
CA ASP A 267 -21.06 -18.29 -8.58
C ASP A 267 -20.57 -18.26 -10.04
N TRP A 268 -19.73 -17.28 -10.39
CA TRP A 268 -19.12 -17.17 -11.73
C TRP A 268 -17.87 -16.31 -11.73
N VAL A 269 -17.02 -16.53 -12.75
CA VAL A 269 -15.92 -15.64 -13.13
C VAL A 269 -16.08 -15.29 -14.61
N ARG A 270 -15.92 -14.00 -14.95
CA ARG A 270 -16.03 -13.48 -16.32
C ARG A 270 -14.81 -12.66 -16.71
N LEU A 271 -14.30 -12.85 -17.91
CA LEU A 271 -13.28 -12.00 -18.51
C LEU A 271 -13.90 -10.67 -18.93
N THR A 272 -13.36 -9.55 -18.46
CA THR A 272 -13.90 -8.20 -18.71
C THR A 272 -12.94 -7.27 -19.43
N ALA A 273 -11.64 -7.55 -19.36
CA ALA A 273 -10.66 -6.92 -20.22
C ALA A 273 -9.54 -7.90 -20.56
N VAL A 274 -8.98 -7.80 -21.76
CA VAL A 274 -7.76 -8.50 -22.15
C VAL A 274 -6.93 -7.58 -23.01
N ALA A 275 -5.63 -7.51 -22.72
CA ALA A 275 -4.63 -6.85 -23.53
C ALA A 275 -3.75 -7.92 -24.16
N PHE A 276 -3.55 -7.86 -25.48
CA PHE A 276 -2.73 -8.83 -26.20
C PHE A 276 -1.98 -8.17 -27.35
N GLN A 277 -0.87 -8.80 -27.74
CA GLN A 277 -0.08 -8.41 -28.91
C GLN A 277 -0.20 -9.51 -29.96
N SER A 278 -0.49 -9.11 -31.20
CA SER A 278 -0.47 -10.01 -32.35
C SER A 278 0.98 -10.41 -32.66
N PRO A 279 1.27 -11.65 -33.07
CA PRO A 279 2.62 -12.09 -33.42
C PRO A 279 3.30 -11.22 -34.50
N ASP A 280 2.51 -10.66 -35.41
CA ASP A 280 2.98 -9.99 -36.63
C ASP A 280 3.00 -8.44 -36.54
N GLU A 281 2.54 -7.85 -35.43
CA GLU A 281 2.35 -6.38 -35.29
C GLU A 281 3.39 -5.70 -34.37
N GLY A 282 4.50 -6.38 -34.07
CA GLY A 282 5.60 -5.80 -33.28
C GLY A 282 5.21 -5.52 -31.83
N GLU A 283 5.30 -4.27 -31.38
CA GLU A 283 4.99 -3.88 -29.99
C GLU A 283 3.53 -3.44 -29.78
N ASP A 284 2.70 -3.42 -30.83
CA ASP A 284 1.33 -2.95 -30.76
C ASP A 284 0.47 -3.79 -29.80
N VAL A 285 -0.13 -3.13 -28.80
CA VAL A 285 -0.99 -3.76 -27.79
C VAL A 285 -2.44 -3.42 -28.08
N GLU A 286 -3.24 -4.43 -28.42
CA GLU A 286 -4.69 -4.29 -28.53
C GLU A 286 -5.36 -4.56 -27.18
N ILE A 287 -6.33 -3.73 -26.80
CA ILE A 287 -7.09 -3.89 -25.55
C ILE A 287 -8.57 -4.04 -25.84
N GLN A 288 -9.12 -5.22 -25.57
CA GLN A 288 -10.55 -5.50 -25.65
C GLN A 288 -11.18 -5.37 -24.26
N LYS A 289 -12.33 -4.69 -24.16
CA LYS A 289 -13.09 -4.50 -22.90
C LYS A 289 -14.57 -4.80 -23.08
N GLY A 290 -15.19 -5.41 -22.08
CA GLY A 290 -16.61 -5.79 -22.11
C GLY A 290 -17.11 -6.33 -20.76
N LYS A 291 -18.41 -6.65 -20.70
CA LYS A 291 -19.03 -7.25 -19.49
C LYS A 291 -18.75 -8.75 -19.39
N ASP A 292 -18.70 -9.43 -20.52
CA ASP A 292 -18.32 -10.82 -20.70
C ASP A 292 -17.65 -10.94 -22.08
N LEU A 293 -16.32 -10.94 -22.09
CA LEU A 293 -15.56 -10.96 -23.34
C LEU A 293 -15.63 -12.30 -24.03
N ILE A 294 -15.75 -13.41 -23.28
CA ILE A 294 -15.86 -14.74 -23.89
C ILE A 294 -17.16 -14.85 -24.69
N GLU A 295 -18.28 -14.41 -24.12
CA GLU A 295 -19.56 -14.36 -24.81
C GLU A 295 -19.55 -13.36 -25.99
N SER A 296 -18.93 -12.20 -25.79
CA SER A 296 -18.77 -11.19 -26.85
C SER A 296 -17.97 -11.71 -28.03
N PHE A 297 -16.85 -12.40 -27.78
CA PHE A 297 -16.01 -12.99 -28.80
C PHE A 297 -16.73 -14.11 -29.56
N ALA A 298 -17.43 -15.00 -28.85
CA ALA A 298 -18.24 -16.04 -29.46
C ALA A 298 -19.27 -15.47 -30.45
N ARG A 299 -19.99 -14.40 -30.07
CA ARG A 299 -20.97 -13.74 -30.95
C ARG A 299 -20.35 -13.08 -32.18
N LYS A 300 -19.11 -12.61 -32.07
CA LYS A 300 -18.37 -11.96 -33.16
C LYS A 300 -17.60 -12.95 -34.04
N GLY A 301 -17.58 -14.24 -33.69
CA GLY A 301 -16.69 -15.21 -34.32
C GLY A 301 -15.21 -14.88 -34.08
N PHE A 302 -14.89 -14.15 -33.02
CA PHE A 302 -13.52 -13.78 -32.68
C PHE A 302 -12.88 -14.89 -31.84
N SER A 303 -11.64 -15.21 -32.18
CA SER A 303 -10.73 -16.04 -31.37
C SER A 303 -9.39 -15.33 -31.31
N PHE A 304 -8.68 -15.47 -30.18
CA PHE A 304 -7.31 -14.99 -30.10
C PHE A 304 -6.46 -15.69 -31.18
N PRO A 305 -5.49 -15.00 -31.80
CA PRO A 305 -4.44 -15.65 -32.57
C PRO A 305 -3.76 -16.73 -31.73
N HIS A 306 -3.41 -17.87 -32.33
CA HIS A 306 -2.88 -19.03 -31.60
C HIS A 306 -1.65 -18.69 -30.76
N ASP A 307 -0.76 -17.84 -31.31
CA ASP A 307 0.48 -17.41 -30.66
C ASP A 307 0.40 -15.99 -30.07
N ALA A 308 -0.81 -15.47 -29.83
CA ALA A 308 -0.99 -14.15 -29.26
C ALA A 308 -0.32 -14.03 -27.87
N ASN A 309 0.48 -12.98 -27.69
CA ASN A 309 1.06 -12.69 -26.39
C ASN A 309 0.03 -11.95 -25.53
N LEU A 310 -0.66 -12.67 -24.65
CA LEU A 310 -1.56 -12.06 -23.68
C LEU A 310 -0.77 -11.36 -22.57
N VAL A 311 -0.91 -10.04 -22.46
CA VAL A 311 -0.15 -9.19 -21.52
C VAL A 311 -0.88 -9.07 -20.18
N ASN A 312 -2.16 -8.72 -20.22
CA ASN A 312 -2.99 -8.49 -19.03
C ASN A 312 -4.40 -9.05 -19.24
N ALA A 313 -5.00 -9.59 -18.19
CA ALA A 313 -6.41 -9.95 -18.19
C ALA A 313 -7.08 -9.48 -16.90
N SER A 314 -8.24 -8.83 -17.06
CA SER A 314 -9.11 -8.43 -15.96
C SER A 314 -10.36 -9.29 -15.94
N PHE A 315 -10.77 -9.65 -14.74
CA PHE A 315 -11.89 -10.52 -14.47
C PHE A 315 -12.82 -9.91 -13.45
N ASN A 316 -14.09 -10.27 -13.52
CA ASN A 316 -15.02 -10.10 -12.43
C ASN A 316 -15.37 -11.47 -11.85
N ALA A 317 -15.29 -11.60 -10.52
CA ALA A 317 -15.74 -12.77 -9.78
C ALA A 317 -17.00 -12.42 -8.96
N LYS A 318 -18.08 -13.19 -9.15
CA LYS A 318 -19.25 -13.12 -8.28
C LYS A 318 -19.11 -14.16 -7.18
N PHE A 319 -18.95 -13.66 -5.97
CA PHE A 319 -18.97 -14.47 -4.76
C PHE A 319 -20.41 -14.80 -4.38
N ARG A 320 -20.64 -16.02 -3.92
CA ARG A 320 -21.95 -16.46 -3.43
C ARG A 320 -22.41 -15.54 -2.30
N GLY A 321 -23.63 -15.02 -2.40
CA GLY A 321 -24.22 -14.10 -1.41
C GLY A 321 -23.69 -12.65 -1.45
N ALA A 322 -22.64 -12.32 -2.21
CA ALA A 322 -22.16 -10.94 -2.32
C ALA A 322 -23.06 -10.13 -3.29
N PRO A 323 -23.43 -8.88 -2.98
CA PRO A 323 -24.34 -8.11 -3.83
C PRO A 323 -23.72 -7.72 -5.19
N ARG A 324 -22.43 -7.39 -5.21
CA ARG A 324 -21.70 -6.96 -6.41
C ARG A 324 -20.53 -7.91 -6.70
N PRO A 325 -20.23 -8.18 -7.99
CA PRO A 325 -19.02 -8.88 -8.36
C PRO A 325 -17.79 -8.03 -8.04
N ARG A 326 -16.64 -8.68 -7.89
CA ARG A 326 -15.38 -8.06 -7.48
C ARG A 326 -14.36 -8.24 -8.60
N SER A 327 -13.66 -7.16 -8.93
CA SER A 327 -12.68 -7.16 -10.02
C SER A 327 -11.32 -7.62 -9.51
N PHE A 328 -10.60 -8.37 -10.34
CA PHE A 328 -9.18 -8.62 -10.19
C PHE A 328 -8.50 -8.66 -11.56
N THR A 329 -7.22 -8.32 -11.60
CA THR A 329 -6.40 -8.32 -12.81
C THR A 329 -5.14 -9.12 -12.55
N ILE A 330 -4.74 -9.94 -13.52
CA ILE A 330 -3.44 -10.60 -13.54
C ILE A 330 -2.69 -10.23 -14.82
N SER A 331 -1.36 -10.16 -14.70
CA SER A 331 -0.43 -9.84 -15.76
C SER A 331 0.59 -10.96 -15.91
N ASN A 332 1.01 -11.24 -17.14
CA ASN A 332 2.16 -12.12 -17.42
C ASN A 332 3.48 -11.57 -16.82
N ALA A 333 3.53 -10.31 -16.39
CA ALA A 333 4.66 -9.69 -15.71
C ALA A 333 4.67 -9.88 -14.16
N ASN A 334 4.10 -10.98 -13.65
CA ASN A 334 4.07 -11.33 -12.22
C ASN A 334 3.39 -10.31 -11.32
N LYS A 335 2.38 -9.65 -11.88
CA LYS A 335 1.58 -8.64 -11.19
C LYS A 335 0.15 -9.11 -11.05
N ALA A 336 -0.38 -9.02 -9.84
CA ALA A 336 -1.81 -9.15 -9.59
C ALA A 336 -2.36 -7.89 -8.93
N CYS A 337 -3.61 -7.57 -9.24
CA CYS A 337 -4.35 -6.48 -8.66
C CYS A 337 -5.71 -6.98 -8.16
N PHE A 338 -6.02 -6.77 -6.87
CA PHE A 338 -7.30 -7.18 -6.28
C PHE A 338 -8.04 -5.98 -5.71
N THR A 339 -9.36 -5.98 -5.83
CA THR A 339 -10.19 -4.91 -5.27
C THR A 339 -10.32 -4.96 -3.74
N ARG A 340 -10.13 -6.14 -3.12
CA ARG A 340 -10.15 -6.36 -1.66
C ARG A 340 -9.26 -7.54 -1.25
N ASP A 341 -8.52 -7.41 -0.15
CA ASP A 341 -7.56 -8.42 0.30
C ASP A 341 -8.23 -9.73 0.77
N GLY A 342 -9.40 -9.66 1.40
CA GLY A 342 -10.11 -10.84 1.91
C GLY A 342 -10.55 -11.84 0.83
N ASP A 343 -10.64 -11.40 -0.43
CA ASP A 343 -11.06 -12.22 -1.57
C ASP A 343 -9.90 -12.92 -2.28
N SER A 344 -8.67 -12.44 -2.04
CA SER A 344 -7.45 -12.98 -2.65
C SER A 344 -7.36 -14.49 -2.40
N VAL A 345 -7.78 -14.95 -1.22
CA VAL A 345 -7.74 -16.34 -0.81
C VAL A 345 -8.49 -17.25 -1.80
N VAL A 346 -9.76 -16.94 -2.06
CA VAL A 346 -10.62 -17.74 -2.93
C VAL A 346 -10.21 -17.57 -4.39
N ILE A 347 -9.85 -16.35 -4.81
CA ILE A 347 -9.44 -16.07 -6.20
C ILE A 347 -8.12 -16.79 -6.52
N GLU A 348 -7.15 -16.84 -5.61
CA GLU A 348 -5.90 -17.59 -5.80
C GLU A 348 -6.15 -19.09 -5.88
N LYS A 349 -7.04 -19.64 -5.04
CA LYS A 349 -7.46 -21.05 -5.12
C LYS A 349 -8.06 -21.36 -6.50
N TRP A 350 -8.94 -20.49 -7.00
CA TRP A 350 -9.49 -20.57 -8.35
C TRP A 350 -8.37 -20.49 -9.42
N MET A 351 -7.49 -19.50 -9.35
CA MET A 351 -6.39 -19.31 -10.30
C MET A 351 -5.49 -20.55 -10.39
N ARG A 352 -5.12 -21.15 -9.26
CA ARG A 352 -4.31 -22.37 -9.23
C ARG A 352 -5.04 -23.55 -9.90
N ARG A 353 -6.31 -23.79 -9.55
CA ARG A 353 -7.10 -24.88 -10.16
C ARG A 353 -7.36 -24.69 -11.64
N ARG A 354 -7.40 -23.44 -12.10
CA ARG A 354 -7.57 -23.07 -13.51
C ARG A 354 -6.26 -22.83 -14.25
N GLY A 355 -5.12 -23.07 -13.61
CA GLY A 355 -3.80 -22.94 -14.21
C GLY A 355 -3.40 -21.51 -14.59
N PHE A 356 -4.05 -20.50 -14.02
CA PHE A 356 -3.66 -19.08 -14.16
C PHE A 356 -2.49 -18.70 -13.26
N MET A 357 -2.19 -19.54 -12.26
CA MET A 357 -1.05 -19.37 -11.35
C MET A 357 -0.15 -20.59 -11.41
N ASN A 358 1.14 -20.35 -11.67
CA ASN A 358 2.18 -21.37 -11.70
C ASN A 358 2.67 -21.68 -10.26
N GLY A 359 3.13 -22.90 -10.03
CA GLY A 359 3.63 -23.37 -8.73
C GLY A 359 2.71 -24.37 -7.99
N PRO A 360 3.26 -25.16 -7.05
CA PRO A 360 2.55 -26.27 -6.42
C PRO A 360 1.32 -25.82 -5.62
N ILE A 361 0.29 -26.67 -5.57
CA ILE A 361 -0.87 -26.52 -4.68
C ILE A 361 -0.38 -26.75 -3.25
N ARG A 362 -0.02 -25.68 -2.54
CA ARG A 362 0.17 -25.75 -1.09
C ARG A 362 -1.20 -25.57 -0.43
N ASN A 363 -1.69 -26.65 0.18
CA ASN A 363 -3.02 -26.68 0.81
C ASN A 363 -3.04 -25.73 2.01
N ARG A 364 -3.88 -24.69 1.93
CA ARG A 364 -4.31 -23.89 3.08
C ARG A 364 -5.13 -24.77 4.03
N ASN A 365 -4.48 -25.47 4.94
CA ASN A 365 -5.15 -26.07 6.09
C ASN A 365 -4.66 -25.38 7.37
N HIS A 366 -5.29 -24.26 7.74
CA HIS A 366 -6.10 -24.14 8.95
C HIS A 366 -6.40 -22.68 9.33
N ALA A 367 -7.56 -22.54 9.98
CA ALA A 367 -8.14 -21.42 10.72
C ALA A 367 -7.53 -20.02 10.52
N ARG A 368 -8.38 -19.10 10.07
CA ARG A 368 -8.20 -17.67 10.34
C ARG A 368 -7.82 -17.49 11.82
N PRO A 369 -6.76 -16.74 12.18
CA PRO A 369 -6.89 -15.94 13.37
C PRO A 369 -8.00 -14.95 13.06
N GLU A 370 -9.14 -15.10 13.74
CA GLU A 370 -10.10 -14.01 13.81
C GLU A 370 -9.34 -12.75 14.26
N PRO A 371 -9.67 -11.55 13.74
CA PRO A 371 -9.26 -10.33 14.43
C PRO A 371 -9.66 -10.50 15.90
N PRO A 372 -8.82 -10.13 16.88
CA PRO A 372 -9.14 -10.36 18.29
C PRO A 372 -10.56 -9.88 18.54
N LEU A 373 -11.45 -10.85 18.80
CA LEU A 373 -12.81 -10.58 19.21
C LEU A 373 -12.66 -9.75 20.48
N ALA A 374 -13.10 -8.50 20.41
CA ALA A 374 -13.38 -7.71 21.59
C ALA A 374 -14.34 -8.56 22.44
N SER A 375 -13.78 -9.19 23.47
CA SER A 375 -14.54 -9.86 24.49
C SER A 375 -15.22 -8.76 25.29
N HIS A 376 -16.54 -8.87 25.42
CA HIS A 376 -17.45 -7.90 26.02
C HIS A 376 -16.99 -7.29 27.34
#